data_AF-A0A6I6MLY0-F1
#
_entry.id   AF-A0A6I6MLY0-F1
#
_cell.length_a   1.000
_cell.length_b   1.000
_cell.length_c   1.000
_cell.angle_alpha   90.00
_cell.angle_beta   90.00
_cell.angle_gamma   90.00
#
_symmetry.space_group_name_H-M   'P 1'
#
loop_
_entity.id
_entity.type
_entity.pdbx_description
1 polymer ?
#
loop_
_entity_poly.entity_id
_entity_poly.type
_entity_poly.pdbx_seq_one_letter_code
_entity_poly.pdbx_strand_id
1 'polypeptide(L)'
;MSEADDHLAQALQQANAAARRGDLRAAQHWSKVATAMAAAASAARPSTLPEANEKERRAELRRCLARYVEAAQDIQRWEKERDHYWAMVATAAENGTEPPPPLRPHPAGPLGPPMEETFMKNILIGPEPRG
;
A
#
# COMPACT_ATOMS: atom_id res chain seq x y z
N MET A 1 -20.40 14.87 24.85
CA MET A 1 -20.78 14.31 23.54
C MET A 1 -21.94 15.11 23.02
N SER A 2 -21.94 15.47 21.73
CA SER A 2 -23.05 16.22 21.12
C SER A 2 -24.18 15.24 20.76
N GLU A 3 -25.44 15.68 20.83
CA GLU A 3 -26.60 14.89 20.34
C GLU A 3 -26.38 14.40 18.89
N ALA A 4 -25.66 15.16 18.06
CA ALA A 4 -25.30 14.76 16.71
C ALA A 4 -24.31 13.57 16.66
N ASP A 5 -23.39 13.47 17.62
CA ASP A 5 -22.47 12.34 17.72
C ASP A 5 -23.21 11.06 18.17
N ASP A 6 -24.20 11.21 19.06
CA ASP A 6 -25.02 10.11 19.55
C ASP A 6 -25.91 9.53 18.43
N HIS A 7 -26.53 10.39 17.63
CA HIS A 7 -27.31 9.96 16.47
C HIS A 7 -26.45 9.31 15.37
N LEU A 8 -25.23 9.80 15.15
CA LEU A 8 -24.27 9.17 14.23
C LEU A 8 -23.87 7.77 14.70
N ALA A 9 -23.56 7.62 16.00
CA ALA A 9 -23.21 6.33 16.58
C ALA A 9 -24.36 5.32 16.47
N GLN A 10 -25.60 5.75 16.70
CA GLN A 10 -26.80 4.92 16.53
C GLN A 10 -27.00 4.49 15.06
N ALA A 11 -26.84 5.40 14.09
CA ALA A 11 -26.95 5.08 12.66
C ALA A 11 -25.91 4.03 12.21
N LEU A 12 -24.66 4.16 12.69
CA LEU A 12 -23.60 3.18 12.43
C LEU A 12 -23.89 1.82 13.08
N GLN A 13 -24.44 1.81 14.30
CA GLN A 13 -24.84 0.59 14.98
C GLN A 13 -25.96 -0.15 14.22
N GLN A 14 -26.94 0.58 13.69
CA GLN A 14 -28.02 0.01 12.86
C GLN A 14 -27.49 -0.53 11.53
N ALA A 15 -26.56 0.17 10.87
CA ALA A 15 -25.91 -0.32 9.64
C ALA A 15 -25.18 -1.65 9.89
N ASN A 16 -24.42 -1.74 10.98
CA ASN A 16 -23.70 -2.95 11.37
C ASN A 16 -24.64 -4.09 11.76
N ALA A 17 -25.74 -3.79 12.45
CA ALA A 17 -26.74 -4.80 12.80
C ALA A 17 -27.45 -5.35 11.56
N ALA A 18 -27.80 -4.49 10.60
CA ALA A 18 -28.39 -4.89 9.32
C ALA A 18 -27.44 -5.74 8.47
N ALA A 19 -26.15 -5.35 8.40
CA ALA A 19 -25.13 -6.12 7.71
C ALA A 19 -24.93 -7.51 8.31
N ARG A 20 -24.91 -7.62 9.65
CA ARG A 20 -24.83 -8.92 10.36
C ARG A 20 -26.04 -9.82 10.13
N ARG A 21 -27.22 -9.23 9.87
CA ARG A 21 -28.47 -9.96 9.56
C ARG A 21 -28.63 -10.28 8.07
N GLY A 22 -27.69 -9.84 7.22
CA GLY A 22 -27.75 -10.06 5.77
C GLY A 22 -28.71 -9.13 5.02
N ASP A 23 -29.29 -8.12 5.66
CA ASP A 23 -30.13 -7.13 4.99
C ASP A 23 -29.27 -6.01 4.40
N LEU A 24 -28.82 -6.25 3.17
CA LEU A 24 -27.95 -5.33 2.43
C LEU A 24 -28.64 -4.00 2.11
N ARG A 25 -29.96 -3.98 1.92
CA ARG A 25 -30.70 -2.74 1.63
C ARG A 25 -30.75 -1.85 2.85
N ALA A 26 -31.06 -2.41 4.01
CA ALA A 26 -31.05 -1.68 5.27
C ALA A 26 -29.63 -1.22 5.64
N ALA A 27 -28.61 -2.05 5.44
CA ALA A 27 -27.21 -1.67 5.70
C ALA A 27 -26.77 -0.49 4.85
N GLN A 28 -27.08 -0.50 3.54
CA GLN A 28 -26.79 0.62 2.64
C GLN A 28 -27.55 1.89 3.00
N HIS A 29 -28.83 1.76 3.39
CA HIS A 29 -29.62 2.91 3.83
C HIS A 29 -29.02 3.57 5.07
N TRP A 30 -28.77 2.80 6.13
CA TRP A 30 -28.19 3.32 7.37
C TRP A 30 -26.76 3.83 7.20
N SER A 31 -25.97 3.22 6.31
CA SER A 31 -24.64 3.74 5.96
C SER A 31 -24.73 5.12 5.30
N LYS A 32 -25.68 5.35 4.38
CA LYS A 32 -25.88 6.66 3.75
C LYS A 32 -26.33 7.71 4.77
N VAL A 33 -27.21 7.34 5.70
CA VAL A 33 -27.67 8.23 6.78
C VAL A 33 -26.50 8.63 7.68
N ALA A 34 -25.64 7.68 8.07
CA ALA A 34 -24.44 7.97 8.85
C ALA A 34 -23.48 8.92 8.11
N THR A 35 -23.26 8.72 6.80
CA THR A 35 -22.43 9.64 6.00
C THR A 35 -23.00 11.06 5.95
N ALA A 36 -24.31 11.21 5.77
CA ALA A 36 -24.97 12.51 5.76
C ALA A 36 -24.87 13.22 7.12
N MET A 37 -25.06 12.48 8.21
CA MET A 37 -24.91 13.00 9.58
C MET A 37 -23.46 13.41 9.89
N ALA A 38 -22.47 12.62 9.47
CA ALA A 38 -21.07 12.97 9.65
C ALA A 38 -20.68 14.24 8.88
N ALA A 39 -21.18 14.41 7.65
CA ALA A 39 -20.97 15.61 6.86
C ALA A 39 -21.63 16.85 7.50
N ALA A 40 -22.86 16.72 7.99
CA ALA A 40 -23.56 17.79 8.70
C ALA A 40 -22.85 18.18 10.01
N ALA A 41 -22.37 17.20 10.78
CA ALA A 41 -21.60 17.44 12.00
C ALA A 41 -20.24 18.12 11.71
N SER A 42 -19.59 17.74 10.60
CA SER A 42 -18.36 18.40 10.15
C SER A 42 -18.58 19.83 9.66
N ALA A 43 -19.75 20.14 9.09
CA ALA A 43 -20.10 21.49 8.63
C ALA A 43 -20.54 22.40 9.79
N ALA A 44 -21.19 21.84 10.82
CA ALA A 44 -21.66 22.56 12.00
C ALA A 44 -20.54 22.83 13.02
N ARG A 45 -19.43 22.10 12.96
CA ARG A 45 -18.23 22.40 13.76
C ARG A 45 -17.39 23.43 13.00
N PRO A 46 -17.30 24.70 13.44
CA PRO A 46 -16.27 25.57 12.93
C PRO A 46 -14.92 24.90 13.19
N SER A 47 -14.08 24.81 12.16
CA SER A 47 -12.70 24.36 12.30
C SER A 47 -12.02 25.27 13.32
N THR A 48 -11.87 24.81 14.56
CA THR A 48 -11.15 25.53 15.63
C THR A 48 -9.65 25.28 15.57
N LEU A 49 -9.14 24.72 14.48
CA LEU A 49 -7.71 24.68 14.23
C LEU A 49 -7.27 26.08 13.78
N PRO A 50 -6.30 26.71 14.45
CA PRO A 50 -5.69 27.93 13.96
C PRO A 50 -5.27 27.73 12.50
N GLU A 51 -5.64 28.65 11.61
CA GLU A 51 -5.40 28.55 10.16
C GLU A 51 -3.91 28.30 9.81
N ALA A 52 -3.01 28.77 10.68
CA ALA A 52 -1.57 28.48 10.66
C ALA A 52 -1.27 26.96 10.73
N ASN A 53 -1.96 26.23 11.61
CA ASN A 53 -1.78 24.78 11.79
C ASN A 53 -2.30 23.99 10.57
N GLU A 54 -3.32 24.49 9.86
CA GLU A 54 -3.83 23.83 8.66
C GLU A 54 -2.87 24.00 7.46
N LYS A 55 -2.27 25.18 7.31
CA LYS A 55 -1.26 25.42 6.26
C LYS A 55 -0.03 24.54 6.47
N GLU A 56 0.46 24.44 7.69
CA GLU A 56 1.60 23.59 8.06
C GLU A 56 1.27 22.10 7.84
N ARG A 57 0.08 21.65 8.26
CA ARG A 57 -0.38 20.28 8.03
C ARG A 57 -0.49 19.95 6.54
N ARG A 58 -1.00 20.88 5.72
CA ARG A 58 -1.04 20.69 4.26
C ARG A 58 0.35 20.63 3.64
N ALA A 59 1.30 21.45 4.11
CA ALA A 59 2.68 21.40 3.67
C ALA A 59 3.33 20.05 4.03
N GLU A 60 3.11 19.55 5.25
CA GLU A 60 3.63 18.25 5.67
C GLU A 60 3.03 17.09 4.87
N LEU A 61 1.72 17.10 4.61
CA LEU A 61 1.09 16.10 3.76
C LEU A 61 1.68 16.08 2.35
N ARG A 62 1.96 17.25 1.76
CA ARG A 62 2.65 17.33 0.46
C ARG A 62 4.07 16.76 0.52
N ARG A 63 4.82 17.02 1.60
CA ARG A 63 6.15 16.43 1.81
C ARG A 63 6.09 14.91 1.93
N CYS A 64 5.11 14.38 2.67
CA CYS A 64 4.90 12.94 2.79
C CYS A 64 4.54 12.31 1.44
N LEU A 65 3.64 12.93 0.67
CA LEU A 65 3.27 12.44 -0.66
C LEU A 65 4.45 12.46 -1.62
N ALA A 66 5.26 13.52 -1.61
CA ALA A 66 6.47 13.61 -2.44
C ALA A 66 7.45 12.46 -2.12
N ARG A 67 7.71 12.20 -0.84
CA ARG A 67 8.57 11.08 -0.40
C ARG A 67 8.02 9.72 -0.85
N TYR A 68 6.70 9.53 -0.83
CA TYR A 68 6.08 8.29 -1.29
C TYR A 68 6.24 8.10 -2.81
N VAL A 69 6.07 9.16 -3.59
CA VAL A 69 6.27 9.12 -5.05
C VAL A 69 7.73 8.82 -5.38
N GLU A 70 8.67 9.45 -4.69
CA GLU A 70 10.11 9.20 -4.87
C GLU A 70 10.47 7.73 -4.57
N ALA A 71 9.98 7.19 -3.44
CA ALA A 71 10.18 5.79 -3.10
C ALA A 71 9.60 4.83 -4.16
N ALA A 72 8.41 5.13 -4.70
CA ALA A 72 7.81 4.34 -5.77
C ALA A 72 8.62 4.39 -7.06
N GLN A 73 9.16 5.56 -7.43
CA GLN A 73 10.02 5.72 -8.60
C GLN A 73 11.34 4.96 -8.45
N ASP A 74 11.92 4.94 -7.25
CA ASP A 74 13.16 4.20 -6.96
C ASP A 74 12.96 2.68 -7.05
N ILE A 75 11.83 2.16 -6.58
CA ILE A 75 11.45 0.75 -6.76
C ILE A 75 11.31 0.45 -8.25
N GLN A 76 10.56 1.25 -9.00
CA GLN A 76 10.36 1.03 -10.44
C GLN A 76 11.69 1.07 -11.22
N ARG A 77 12.62 1.95 -10.82
CA ARG A 77 13.95 2.01 -11.43
C ARG A 77 14.74 0.74 -11.13
N TRP A 78 14.72 0.30 -9.88
CA TRP A 78 15.39 -0.93 -9.46
C TRP A 78 14.84 -2.16 -10.20
N GLU A 79 13.52 -2.25 -10.41
CA GLU A 79 12.91 -3.36 -11.17
C GLU A 79 13.42 -3.41 -12.61
N LYS A 80 13.54 -2.25 -13.27
CA LYS A 80 14.13 -2.17 -14.62
C LYS A 80 15.60 -2.57 -14.64
N GLU A 81 16.38 -2.12 -13.64
CA GLU A 81 17.78 -2.52 -13.50
C GLU A 81 17.91 -4.03 -13.29
N ARG A 82 17.03 -4.63 -12.46
CA ARG A 82 16.97 -6.07 -12.22
C ARG A 82 16.68 -6.84 -13.50
N ASP A 83 15.68 -6.42 -14.27
CA ASP A 83 15.30 -7.10 -15.50
C ASP A 83 16.43 -7.02 -16.54
N HIS A 84 17.11 -5.87 -16.62
CA HIS A 84 18.29 -5.70 -17.47
C HIS A 84 19.47 -6.57 -17.01
N TYR A 85 19.74 -6.63 -15.70
CA TYR A 85 20.77 -7.48 -15.11
C TYR A 85 20.58 -8.95 -15.50
N TRP A 86 19.36 -9.48 -15.38
CA TRP A 86 19.08 -10.87 -15.74
C TRP A 86 19.25 -11.16 -17.24
N ALA A 87 18.89 -10.20 -18.10
CA ALA A 87 19.15 -10.32 -19.54
C ALA A 87 20.66 -10.37 -19.83
N MET A 88 21.46 -9.55 -19.15
CA MET A 88 22.92 -9.58 -19.29
C MET A 88 23.53 -10.87 -18.75
N VAL A 89 23.06 -11.39 -17.62
CA VAL A 89 23.52 -12.68 -17.07
C VAL A 89 23.23 -13.83 -18.04
N ALA A 90 22.02 -13.88 -18.62
CA ALA A 90 21.68 -14.88 -19.63
C ALA A 90 22.58 -14.78 -20.86
N THR A 91 22.83 -13.56 -21.34
CA THR A 91 23.72 -13.29 -22.48
C THR A 91 25.17 -13.71 -22.17
N ALA A 92 25.66 -13.47 -20.95
CA ALA A 92 26.99 -13.87 -20.53
C ALA A 92 27.13 -15.40 -20.44
N ALA A 93 26.09 -16.09 -19.95
CA ALA A 93 26.04 -17.55 -19.91
C ALA A 93 26.04 -18.17 -21.32
N GLU A 94 25.29 -17.60 -22.26
CA GLU A 94 25.25 -18.06 -23.67
C GLU A 94 26.58 -17.86 -24.39
N ASN A 95 27.27 -16.73 -24.14
CA ASN A 95 28.51 -16.38 -24.81
C ASN A 95 29.78 -16.85 -24.06
N GLY A 96 29.62 -17.48 -22.89
CA GLY A 96 30.75 -17.92 -22.06
C GLY A 96 31.61 -16.77 -21.52
N THR A 97 31.04 -15.57 -21.36
CA THR A 97 31.74 -14.41 -20.81
C THR A 97 31.49 -14.27 -19.31
N GLU A 98 32.28 -13.41 -18.66
CA GLU A 98 32.08 -13.11 -17.23
C GLU A 98 30.71 -12.45 -16.98
N PRO A 99 29.97 -12.86 -15.93
CA PRO A 99 28.69 -12.24 -15.60
C PRO A 99 28.86 -10.80 -15.11
N PRO A 100 27.83 -9.94 -15.28
CA PRO A 100 27.85 -8.57 -14.78
C PRO A 100 27.95 -8.51 -13.23
N PRO A 101 28.41 -7.38 -12.68
CA PRO A 101 28.48 -7.18 -11.23
C PRO A 101 27.09 -7.27 -10.58
N PRO A 102 27.00 -7.73 -9.32
CA PRO A 102 25.73 -7.94 -8.64
C PRO A 102 24.93 -6.64 -8.54
N LEU A 103 23.60 -6.77 -8.67
CA LEU A 103 22.69 -5.66 -8.58
C LEU A 103 22.75 -5.01 -7.18
N ARG A 104 22.58 -3.69 -7.12
CA ARG A 104 22.43 -2.98 -5.84
C ARG A 104 21.25 -3.54 -5.04
N PRO A 105 21.28 -3.44 -3.69
CA PRO A 105 20.16 -3.88 -2.86
C PRO A 105 18.84 -3.20 -3.22
N HIS A 106 17.74 -3.92 -3.00
CA HIS A 106 16.40 -3.37 -3.18
C HIS A 106 16.18 -2.15 -2.27
N PRO A 107 15.63 -1.02 -2.77
CA PRO A 107 15.53 0.22 -1.99
C PRO A 107 14.63 0.12 -0.76
N ALA A 108 13.66 -0.80 -0.75
CA ALA A 108 12.83 -1.07 0.44
C ALA A 108 13.50 -1.99 1.49
N GLY A 109 14.77 -2.33 1.31
CA GLY A 109 15.47 -3.31 2.15
C GLY A 109 15.22 -4.76 1.71
N PRO A 110 15.68 -5.75 2.49
CA PRO A 110 15.54 -7.17 2.16
C PRO A 110 14.05 -7.57 2.12
N LEU A 111 13.57 -8.03 0.97
CA LEU A 111 12.16 -8.39 0.72
C LEU A 111 11.77 -9.79 1.27
N GLY A 112 12.33 -10.20 2.42
CA GLY A 112 12.24 -11.57 2.94
C GLY A 112 13.52 -12.37 2.68
N PRO A 113 13.54 -13.69 3.00
CA PRO A 113 14.73 -14.51 2.80
C PRO A 113 15.17 -14.43 1.33
N PRO A 114 16.49 -14.40 1.06
CA PRO A 114 17.01 -14.12 -0.28
C PRO A 114 16.44 -15.15 -1.26
N MET A 115 15.57 -14.71 -2.17
CA MET A 115 15.07 -15.54 -3.27
C MET A 115 16.22 -16.10 -4.14
N GLU A 116 17.42 -15.54 -4.02
CA GLU A 116 18.66 -16.04 -4.60
C GLU A 116 18.93 -17.51 -4.24
N GLU A 117 18.62 -17.95 -3.01
CA GLU A 117 18.83 -19.35 -2.61
C GLU A 117 17.84 -20.32 -3.25
N THR A 118 16.60 -19.89 -3.49
CA THR A 118 15.55 -20.75 -4.06
C THR A 118 15.67 -20.84 -5.58
N PHE A 119 16.05 -19.73 -6.23
CA PHE A 119 16.18 -19.67 -7.68
C PHE A 119 17.49 -20.32 -8.18
N MET A 120 18.61 -20.10 -7.48
CA MET A 120 19.88 -20.77 -7.82
C MET A 120 19.81 -22.28 -7.61
N LYS A 121 19.15 -22.76 -6.54
CA LYS A 121 18.95 -24.21 -6.33
C LYS A 121 18.16 -24.86 -7.47
N ASN A 122 17.11 -24.22 -7.97
CA ASN A 122 16.25 -24.81 -9.01
C ASN A 122 16.84 -24.73 -10.43
N ILE A 123 17.80 -23.84 -10.68
CA ILE A 123 18.45 -23.72 -12.00
C ILE A 123 19.75 -24.55 -12.07
N LEU A 124 20.49 -24.70 -10.96
CA LEU A 124 21.77 -25.43 -10.93
C LEU A 124 21.65 -26.91 -10.52
N ILE A 125 20.58 -27.29 -9.82
CA ILE A 125 20.35 -28.65 -9.36
C ILE A 125 19.06 -29.12 -10.04
N GLY A 126 19.18 -29.91 -11.11
CA GLY A 126 18.02 -30.50 -11.77
C GLY A 126 17.10 -31.22 -10.76
N PRO A 127 15.81 -31.43 -11.08
CA PRO A 127 14.86 -32.02 -10.16
C PRO A 127 15.40 -33.33 -9.61
N GLU A 128 15.48 -33.45 -8.28
CA GLU A 128 15.94 -34.69 -7.64
C GLU A 128 15.12 -35.89 -8.15
N PRO A 129 15.76 -37.02 -8.47
CA PRO A 129 15.04 -38.22 -8.84
C PRO A 129 14.20 -38.66 -7.64
N ARG A 130 12.87 -38.66 -7.82
CA ARG A 130 11.95 -39.27 -6.86
C ARG A 130 12.26 -40.76 -6.80
N GLY A 131 12.92 -41.17 -5.73
CA GLY A 131 12.99 -42.57 -5.30
C GLY A 131 11.65 -43.10 -4.86
#